data_AF-A0A257R6H5-F1
#
_entry.id   AF-A0A257R6H5-F1
#
_cell.length_a   1.000
_cell.length_b   1.000
_cell.length_c   1.000
_cell.angle_alpha   90.00
_cell.angle_beta   90.00
_cell.angle_gamma   90.00
#
_symmetry.space_group_name_H-M   'P 1'
#
loop_
_entity.id
_entity.type
_entity.pdbx_description
1 polymer ?
#
loop_
_entity_poly.entity_id
_entity_poly.type
_entity_poly.pdbx_seq_one_letter_code
_entity_poly.pdbx_strand_id
1 'polypeptide(L)'
;MTAIPPNPGPDAVPGNKEHRRSLPLANWPPEDRARWQRVKEKHGLFDRQAILHSLETPTVRGLEQSVGRFLAYLLHVRALIPAASIGPLLSPELVNDYADFMRERLRAGSVHEELRRLRAGLGILFPGAALGWMNSLPLKPTRAEILASRKPIARPDAARVLAAAYSAFDALPVIQRDTETSQEARNALMVAFCVLFGLRLSDLARIRLGEHLRQHGSRWRLMFPSGVKNDALLLFDVPPELAQRLETYLGAWRVALLGNRLDHGFLWIARGGKPPLEKTVAMGIAKFGRLHLGRSLNSHVFRHVFAVTTVLRNPADADLAAASLGHTSEQMVHGTYTRSDDQEISRLWLRKLTRKRRGR
;
A
#
# COMPACT_ATOMS: atom_id res chain seq x y z
N MET A 1 -47.93 -41.41 5.16
CA MET A 1 -47.69 -40.13 5.85
C MET A 1 -46.28 -40.17 6.40
N THR A 2 -45.33 -39.67 5.61
CA THR A 2 -43.89 -39.85 5.83
C THR A 2 -43.32 -38.51 6.23
N ALA A 3 -42.81 -38.42 7.46
CA ALA A 3 -42.25 -37.21 8.04
C ALA A 3 -40.97 -36.78 7.32
N ILE A 4 -40.91 -35.49 6.98
CA ILE A 4 -39.74 -34.81 6.39
C ILE A 4 -38.77 -34.50 7.55
N PRO A 5 -37.49 -34.92 7.49
CA PRO A 5 -36.50 -34.51 8.49
C PRO A 5 -36.11 -33.03 8.31
N PRO A 6 -35.76 -32.32 9.40
CA PRO A 6 -35.53 -30.89 9.36
C PRO A 6 -34.21 -30.53 8.67
N ASN A 7 -34.28 -29.41 7.95
CA ASN A 7 -33.20 -28.73 7.24
C ASN A 7 -32.06 -28.31 8.21
N PRO A 8 -30.79 -28.71 8.01
CA PRO A 8 -29.69 -28.19 8.80
C PRO A 8 -29.33 -26.78 8.28
N GLY A 9 -29.46 -25.79 9.17
CA GLY A 9 -29.04 -24.41 8.96
C GLY A 9 -27.53 -24.25 8.71
N PRO A 10 -27.07 -23.03 8.41
CA PRO A 10 -25.74 -22.78 7.85
C PRO A 10 -24.67 -22.76 8.96
N ASP A 11 -24.34 -23.91 9.51
CA ASP A 11 -23.10 -24.09 10.24
C ASP A 11 -21.96 -24.33 9.24
N ALA A 12 -21.36 -23.21 8.82
CA ALA A 12 -20.12 -23.22 8.08
C ALA A 12 -19.04 -23.89 8.94
N VAL A 13 -18.75 -25.16 8.62
CA VAL A 13 -17.52 -25.85 9.03
C VAL A 13 -16.34 -24.87 8.87
N PRO A 14 -15.47 -24.69 9.88
CA PRO A 14 -14.35 -23.77 9.79
C PRO A 14 -13.41 -24.20 8.65
N GLY A 15 -13.64 -23.66 7.45
CA GLY A 15 -12.91 -24.01 6.24
C GLY A 15 -11.42 -23.82 6.47
N ASN A 16 -10.68 -24.92 6.38
CA ASN A 16 -9.25 -25.01 6.70
C ASN A 16 -8.49 -23.82 6.08
N LYS A 17 -7.92 -22.92 6.88
CA LYS A 17 -7.25 -21.68 6.39
C LYS A 17 -6.00 -21.97 5.55
N GLU A 18 -5.56 -23.23 5.49
CA GLU A 18 -4.36 -23.68 4.78
C GLU A 18 -4.43 -23.45 3.28
N HIS A 19 -5.56 -23.73 2.61
CA HIS A 19 -5.71 -23.46 1.16
C HIS A 19 -5.72 -21.96 0.81
N ARG A 20 -5.85 -21.05 1.80
CA ARG A 20 -5.73 -19.60 1.62
C ARG A 20 -4.28 -19.12 1.74
N ARG A 21 -3.43 -19.89 2.40
CA ARG A 21 -2.04 -19.52 2.67
C ARG A 21 -1.18 -20.06 1.54
N SER A 22 -0.26 -19.23 1.08
CA SER A 22 0.75 -19.67 0.12
C SER A 22 1.59 -20.78 0.75
N LEU A 23 1.80 -21.88 0.04
CA LEU A 23 2.68 -22.95 0.48
C LEU A 23 4.11 -22.38 0.61
N PRO A 24 4.77 -22.51 1.79
CA PRO A 24 6.13 -22.02 1.96
C PRO A 24 7.09 -22.69 0.97
N LEU A 25 8.10 -21.95 0.47
CA LEU A 25 9.09 -22.46 -0.48
C LEU A 25 9.76 -23.77 -0.01
N ALA A 26 9.97 -23.92 1.30
CA ALA A 26 10.52 -25.14 1.90
C ALA A 26 9.66 -26.39 1.60
N ASN A 27 8.36 -26.23 1.40
CA ASN A 27 7.39 -27.30 1.18
C ASN A 27 7.02 -27.47 -0.31
N TRP A 28 7.68 -26.75 -1.22
CA TRP A 28 7.45 -26.94 -2.65
C TRP A 28 8.04 -28.28 -3.12
N PRO A 29 7.55 -28.81 -4.26
CA PRO A 29 8.16 -29.98 -4.89
C PRO A 29 9.68 -29.78 -5.07
N PRO A 30 10.51 -30.82 -4.83
CA PRO A 30 11.95 -30.66 -4.74
C PRO A 30 12.60 -30.01 -5.97
N GLU A 31 12.17 -30.35 -7.19
CA GLU A 31 12.74 -29.76 -8.40
C GLU A 31 12.32 -28.30 -8.57
N ASP A 32 11.06 -27.98 -8.31
CA ASP A 32 10.55 -26.61 -8.44
C ASP A 32 11.23 -25.69 -7.41
N ARG A 33 11.45 -26.19 -6.19
CA ARG A 33 12.20 -25.50 -5.15
C ARG A 33 13.63 -25.21 -5.59
N ALA A 34 14.33 -26.21 -6.11
CA ALA A 34 15.70 -26.08 -6.59
C ALA A 34 15.80 -25.08 -7.77
N ARG A 35 14.87 -25.16 -8.74
CA ARG A 35 14.78 -24.21 -9.85
C ARG A 35 14.56 -22.78 -9.34
N TRP A 36 13.62 -22.59 -8.40
CA TRP A 36 13.33 -21.27 -7.84
C TRP A 36 14.50 -20.67 -7.05
N GLN A 37 15.27 -21.50 -6.33
CA GLN A 37 16.48 -21.06 -5.63
C GLN A 37 17.58 -20.65 -6.62
N ARG A 38 17.83 -21.45 -7.66
CA ARG A 38 18.83 -21.14 -8.70
C ARG A 38 18.59 -19.78 -9.35
N VAL A 39 17.35 -19.44 -9.70
CA VAL A 39 17.03 -18.17 -10.36
C VAL A 39 17.10 -16.95 -9.44
N LYS A 40 17.14 -17.16 -8.11
CA LYS A 40 17.36 -16.10 -7.11
C LYS A 40 18.83 -15.76 -6.90
N GLU A 41 19.70 -16.73 -7.10
CA GLU A 41 21.13 -16.60 -6.89
C GLU A 41 21.83 -16.23 -8.20
N LYS A 42 22.86 -15.37 -8.13
CA LYS A 42 23.65 -14.99 -9.29
C LYS A 42 25.01 -15.69 -9.20
N HIS A 43 25.25 -16.66 -10.06
CA HIS A 43 26.53 -17.40 -10.11
C HIS A 43 27.42 -16.87 -11.24
N GLY A 44 27.99 -15.68 -11.04
CA GLY A 44 28.95 -15.08 -11.96
C GLY A 44 28.39 -13.97 -12.86
N LEU A 45 29.27 -13.36 -13.68
CA LEU A 45 28.95 -12.16 -14.45
C LEU A 45 27.98 -12.41 -15.63
N PHE A 46 27.98 -13.61 -16.19
CA PHE A 46 27.17 -13.99 -17.36
C PHE A 46 25.98 -14.90 -17.03
N ASP A 47 25.62 -15.01 -15.75
CA ASP A 47 24.48 -15.83 -15.33
C ASP A 47 23.16 -15.20 -15.77
N ARG A 48 22.71 -15.58 -16.96
CA ARG A 48 21.44 -15.17 -17.56
C ARG A 48 20.23 -15.83 -16.91
N GLN A 49 20.43 -16.79 -16.00
CA GLN A 49 19.36 -17.53 -15.35
C GLN A 49 18.97 -16.92 -13.99
N ALA A 50 19.80 -16.03 -13.43
CA ALA A 50 19.53 -15.27 -12.20
C ALA A 50 18.46 -14.16 -12.36
N ILE A 51 17.34 -14.48 -13.03
CA ILE A 51 16.29 -13.51 -13.41
C ILE A 51 15.67 -12.83 -12.19
N LEU A 52 15.51 -13.55 -11.07
CA LEU A 52 14.93 -12.99 -9.85
C LEU A 52 15.93 -12.14 -9.05
N HIS A 53 17.24 -12.34 -9.24
CA HIS A 53 18.27 -11.55 -8.55
C HIS A 53 18.21 -10.06 -8.93
N SER A 54 17.86 -9.75 -10.17
CA SER A 54 17.73 -8.36 -10.65
C SER A 54 16.39 -7.69 -10.29
N LEU A 55 15.44 -8.43 -9.69
CA LEU A 55 14.13 -7.90 -9.36
C LEU A 55 14.07 -7.39 -7.92
N GLU A 56 13.24 -6.37 -7.71
CA GLU A 56 12.91 -5.85 -6.39
C GLU A 56 12.37 -6.96 -5.47
N THR A 57 12.84 -6.98 -4.21
CA THR A 57 12.49 -8.03 -3.23
C THR A 57 10.97 -8.22 -3.06
N PRO A 58 10.13 -7.16 -3.02
CA PRO A 58 8.66 -7.30 -2.98
C PRO A 58 8.08 -8.02 -4.20
N THR A 59 8.65 -7.80 -5.39
CA THR A 59 8.24 -8.46 -6.63
C THR A 59 8.53 -9.95 -6.57
N VAL A 60 9.75 -10.33 -6.18
CA VAL A 60 10.16 -11.73 -5.98
C VAL A 60 9.22 -12.43 -4.99
N ARG A 61 8.96 -11.81 -3.84
CA ARG A 61 8.04 -12.33 -2.83
C ARG A 61 6.61 -12.47 -3.37
N GLY A 62 6.14 -11.54 -4.19
CA GLY A 62 4.81 -11.58 -4.79
C GLY A 62 4.63 -12.75 -5.76
N LEU A 63 5.66 -13.03 -6.58
CA LEU A 63 5.68 -14.17 -7.50
C LEU A 63 5.72 -15.49 -6.75
N GLU A 64 6.62 -15.62 -5.76
CA GLU A 64 6.74 -16.80 -4.91
C GLU A 64 5.41 -17.10 -4.21
N GLN A 65 4.79 -16.08 -3.62
CA GLN A 65 3.51 -16.27 -2.96
C GLN A 65 2.43 -16.78 -3.90
N SER A 66 2.44 -16.35 -5.16
CA SER A 66 1.43 -16.76 -6.14
C SER A 66 1.60 -18.21 -6.57
N VAL A 67 2.83 -18.60 -6.91
CA VAL A 67 3.15 -20.01 -7.20
C VAL A 67 2.84 -20.90 -5.99
N GLY A 68 3.21 -20.48 -4.78
CA GLY A 68 2.91 -21.23 -3.56
C GLY A 68 1.40 -21.33 -3.27
N ARG A 69 0.58 -20.35 -3.66
CA ARG A 69 -0.89 -20.46 -3.54
C ARG A 69 -1.46 -21.46 -4.53
N PHE A 70 -0.96 -21.47 -5.76
CA PHE A 70 -1.35 -22.47 -6.75
C PHE A 70 -0.99 -23.88 -6.26
N LEU A 71 0.22 -24.08 -5.74
CA LEU A 71 0.62 -25.34 -5.09
C LEU A 71 -0.28 -25.73 -3.92
N ALA A 72 -0.62 -24.78 -3.04
CA ALA A 72 -1.54 -25.02 -1.93
C ALA A 72 -2.94 -25.41 -2.42
N TYR A 73 -3.41 -24.84 -3.53
CA TYR A 73 -4.66 -25.23 -4.16
C TYR A 73 -4.60 -26.66 -4.71
N LEU A 74 -3.52 -27.03 -5.41
CA LEU A 74 -3.33 -28.41 -5.87
C LEU A 74 -3.38 -29.39 -4.71
N LEU A 75 -2.63 -29.12 -3.64
CA LEU A 75 -2.53 -30.00 -2.48
C LEU A 75 -3.85 -30.10 -1.70
N HIS A 76 -4.46 -28.97 -1.35
CA HIS A 76 -5.55 -28.92 -0.38
C HIS A 76 -6.95 -28.91 -0.99
N VAL A 77 -7.08 -28.55 -2.27
CA VAL A 77 -8.39 -28.46 -2.95
C VAL A 77 -8.53 -29.56 -3.99
N ARG A 78 -7.51 -29.79 -4.80
CA ARG A 78 -7.52 -30.85 -5.83
C ARG A 78 -7.00 -32.19 -5.34
N ALA A 79 -6.43 -32.25 -4.13
CA ALA A 79 -5.72 -33.43 -3.61
C ALA A 79 -4.65 -33.97 -4.57
N LEU A 80 -4.07 -33.08 -5.38
CA LEU A 80 -2.98 -33.38 -6.31
C LEU A 80 -1.65 -33.06 -5.65
N ILE A 81 -0.82 -34.09 -5.47
CA ILE A 81 0.50 -33.98 -4.84
C ILE A 81 1.56 -34.15 -5.93
N PRO A 82 2.23 -33.07 -6.37
CA PRO A 82 3.32 -33.19 -7.33
C PRO A 82 4.54 -33.82 -6.64
N ALA A 83 4.95 -35.00 -7.09
CA ALA A 83 6.05 -35.74 -6.46
C ALA A 83 7.41 -35.03 -6.60
N ALA A 84 7.74 -34.56 -7.81
CA ALA A 84 9.02 -33.91 -8.10
C ALA A 84 8.85 -32.47 -8.62
N SER A 85 7.86 -32.23 -9.48
CA SER A 85 7.56 -30.93 -10.10
C SER A 85 6.08 -30.80 -10.45
N ILE A 86 5.56 -29.56 -10.47
CA ILE A 86 4.22 -29.26 -11.00
C ILE A 86 4.14 -29.31 -12.53
N GLY A 87 5.27 -29.26 -13.23
CA GLY A 87 5.32 -29.15 -14.70
C GLY A 87 4.40 -30.14 -15.43
N PRO A 88 4.43 -31.45 -15.12
CA PRO A 88 3.58 -32.46 -15.77
C PRO A 88 2.07 -32.30 -15.52
N LEU A 89 1.70 -31.57 -14.45
CA LEU A 89 0.29 -31.33 -14.11
C LEU A 89 -0.26 -30.08 -14.79
N LEU A 90 0.59 -29.21 -15.34
CA LEU A 90 0.15 -27.95 -15.92
C LEU A 90 -0.67 -28.18 -17.19
N SER A 91 -1.96 -27.84 -17.11
CA SER A 91 -2.86 -27.83 -18.25
C SER A 91 -3.74 -26.57 -18.25
N PRO A 92 -4.29 -26.17 -19.42
CA PRO A 92 -5.26 -25.09 -19.49
C PRO A 92 -6.46 -25.30 -18.56
N GLU A 93 -6.96 -26.53 -18.45
CA GLU A 93 -8.11 -26.90 -17.62
C GLU A 93 -7.81 -26.69 -16.14
N LEU A 94 -6.63 -27.13 -15.67
CA LEU A 94 -6.23 -26.98 -14.27
C LEU A 94 -6.07 -25.51 -13.87
N VAL A 95 -5.52 -24.69 -14.77
CA VAL A 95 -5.38 -23.25 -14.50
C VAL A 95 -6.72 -22.52 -14.59
N ASN A 96 -7.64 -22.96 -15.45
CA ASN A 96 -9.02 -22.43 -15.48
C ASN A 96 -9.78 -22.77 -14.20
N ASP A 97 -9.70 -24.01 -13.72
CA ASP A 97 -10.30 -24.44 -12.44
C ASP A 97 -9.72 -23.61 -11.27
N TYR A 98 -8.41 -23.39 -11.25
CA TYR A 98 -7.80 -22.47 -10.29
C TYR A 98 -8.33 -21.03 -10.41
N ALA A 99 -8.49 -20.51 -11.64
CA ALA A 99 -9.03 -19.19 -11.85
C ALA A 99 -10.46 -19.05 -11.30
N ASP A 100 -11.31 -20.05 -11.53
CA ASP A 100 -12.68 -20.09 -11.01
C ASP A 100 -12.71 -20.18 -9.49
N PHE A 101 -11.87 -21.03 -8.90
CA PHE A 101 -11.66 -21.08 -7.46
C PHE A 101 -11.28 -19.71 -6.87
N MET A 102 -10.45 -18.93 -7.56
CA MET A 102 -10.08 -17.58 -7.12
C MET A 102 -11.22 -16.56 -7.31
N ARG A 103 -12.01 -16.67 -8.38
CA ARG A 103 -13.16 -15.78 -8.68
C ARG A 103 -14.25 -15.83 -7.63
N GLU A 104 -14.49 -17.00 -7.03
CA GLU A 104 -15.45 -17.15 -5.93
C GLU A 104 -15.08 -16.35 -4.68
N ARG A 105 -13.81 -15.93 -4.55
CA ARG A 105 -13.23 -15.49 -3.26
C ARG A 105 -12.63 -14.11 -3.32
N LEU A 106 -12.19 -13.67 -4.50
CA LEU A 106 -11.48 -12.43 -4.72
C LEU A 106 -12.24 -11.50 -5.66
N ARG A 107 -11.96 -10.21 -5.55
CA ARG A 107 -12.45 -9.22 -6.53
C ARG A 107 -11.76 -9.45 -7.88
N ALA A 108 -12.44 -9.05 -8.96
CA ALA A 108 -11.94 -9.26 -10.33
C ALA A 108 -10.52 -8.74 -10.56
N GLY A 109 -10.18 -7.56 -10.02
CA GLY A 109 -8.82 -7.01 -10.10
C GLY A 109 -7.76 -7.79 -9.29
N SER A 110 -8.17 -8.44 -8.21
CA SER A 110 -7.29 -9.29 -7.40
C SER A 110 -7.05 -10.65 -8.05
N VAL A 111 -8.08 -11.22 -8.69
CA VAL A 111 -7.93 -12.42 -9.53
C VAL A 111 -6.97 -12.14 -10.68
N HIS A 112 -7.14 -11.01 -11.38
CA HIS A 112 -6.24 -10.59 -12.45
C HIS A 112 -4.78 -10.55 -12.02
N GLU A 113 -4.49 -9.85 -10.91
CA GLU A 113 -3.12 -9.70 -10.42
C GLU A 113 -2.52 -11.03 -9.94
N GLU A 114 -3.34 -11.91 -9.35
CA GLU A 114 -2.90 -13.26 -8.97
C GLU A 114 -2.53 -14.08 -10.22
N LEU A 115 -3.41 -14.16 -11.22
CA LEU A 115 -3.15 -14.93 -12.44
C LEU A 115 -1.97 -14.36 -13.24
N ARG A 116 -1.80 -13.03 -13.24
CA ARG A 116 -0.63 -12.37 -13.86
C ARG A 116 0.67 -12.78 -13.17
N ARG A 117 0.69 -12.82 -11.83
CA ARG A 117 1.86 -13.26 -11.04
C ARG A 117 2.12 -14.75 -11.19
N LEU A 118 1.07 -15.56 -11.20
CA LEU A 118 1.18 -17.00 -11.42
C LEU A 118 1.82 -17.26 -12.79
N ARG A 119 1.32 -16.63 -13.86
CA ARG A 119 1.91 -16.74 -15.20
C ARG A 119 3.40 -16.36 -15.22
N ALA A 120 3.75 -15.24 -14.59
CA ALA A 120 5.13 -14.80 -14.51
C ALA A 120 6.00 -15.79 -13.71
N GLY A 121 5.51 -16.28 -12.56
CA GLY A 121 6.23 -17.26 -11.74
C GLY A 121 6.42 -18.60 -12.44
N LEU A 122 5.39 -19.13 -13.11
CA LEU A 122 5.48 -20.37 -13.88
C LEU A 122 6.41 -20.22 -15.08
N GLY A 123 6.39 -19.08 -15.78
CA GLY A 123 7.33 -18.80 -16.87
C GLY A 123 8.79 -18.76 -16.43
N ILE A 124 9.05 -18.41 -15.16
CA ILE A 124 10.39 -18.45 -14.56
C ILE A 124 10.79 -19.88 -14.16
N LEU A 125 9.85 -20.67 -13.62
CA LEU A 125 10.12 -22.07 -13.24
C LEU A 125 10.34 -22.98 -14.46
N PHE A 126 9.63 -22.71 -15.56
CA PHE A 126 9.61 -23.54 -16.75
C PHE A 126 9.96 -22.73 -18.01
N PRO A 127 11.19 -22.17 -18.10
CA PRO A 127 11.60 -21.41 -19.26
C PRO A 127 11.61 -22.33 -20.50
N GLY A 128 11.00 -21.89 -21.60
CA GLY A 128 10.96 -22.64 -22.84
C GLY A 128 9.98 -23.82 -22.87
N ALA A 129 9.26 -24.10 -21.77
CA ALA A 129 8.11 -25.01 -21.83
C ALA A 129 7.00 -24.39 -22.68
N ALA A 130 6.15 -25.23 -23.29
CA ALA A 130 5.00 -24.82 -24.09
C ALA A 130 3.86 -24.25 -23.21
N LEU A 131 4.14 -23.19 -22.44
CA LEU A 131 3.19 -22.41 -21.65
C LEU A 131 2.59 -21.25 -22.45
N GLY A 132 2.74 -21.27 -23.77
CA GLY A 132 2.20 -20.24 -24.67
C GLY A 132 0.68 -20.08 -24.55
N TRP A 133 -0.03 -21.15 -24.20
CA TRP A 133 -1.46 -21.13 -23.88
C TRP A 133 -1.80 -20.26 -22.66
N MET A 134 -0.88 -20.01 -21.73
CA MET A 134 -1.13 -19.08 -20.63
C MET A 134 -1.27 -17.62 -21.09
N ASN A 135 -0.85 -17.30 -22.31
CA ASN A 135 -1.03 -15.97 -22.89
C ASN A 135 -2.47 -15.72 -23.36
N SER A 136 -3.26 -16.77 -23.59
CA SER A 136 -4.68 -16.65 -23.96
C SER A 136 -5.62 -16.58 -22.76
N LEU A 137 -5.11 -16.72 -21.53
CA LEU A 137 -5.91 -16.48 -20.33
C LEU A 137 -6.46 -15.05 -20.40
N PRO A 138 -7.79 -14.85 -20.25
CA PRO A 138 -8.37 -13.52 -20.19
C PRO A 138 -7.99 -12.90 -18.84
N LEU A 139 -6.76 -12.40 -18.75
CA LEU A 139 -6.22 -11.91 -17.50
C LEU A 139 -6.99 -10.67 -17.07
N LYS A 140 -7.23 -9.73 -17.99
CA LYS A 140 -7.85 -8.45 -17.66
C LYS A 140 -9.35 -8.63 -17.39
N PRO A 141 -9.84 -8.18 -16.22
CA PRO A 141 -11.25 -8.28 -15.91
C PRO A 141 -12.03 -7.29 -16.78
N THR A 142 -13.20 -7.70 -17.23
CA THR A 142 -14.12 -6.85 -17.97
C THR A 142 -14.60 -5.68 -17.11
N ARG A 143 -15.08 -4.61 -17.76
CA ARG A 143 -15.67 -3.48 -17.04
C ARG A 143 -16.85 -3.91 -16.16
N ALA A 144 -17.66 -4.87 -16.62
CA ALA A 144 -18.79 -5.40 -15.88
C ALA A 144 -18.33 -6.11 -14.59
N GLU A 145 -17.34 -7.01 -14.66
CA GLU A 145 -16.78 -7.70 -13.49
C GLU A 145 -16.12 -6.74 -12.50
N ILE A 146 -15.46 -5.69 -12.99
CA ILE A 146 -14.92 -4.62 -12.14
C ILE A 146 -16.05 -3.92 -11.39
N LEU A 147 -17.13 -3.54 -12.08
CA LEU A 147 -18.26 -2.84 -11.48
C LEU A 147 -18.98 -3.73 -10.45
N ALA A 148 -19.25 -4.99 -10.78
CA ALA A 148 -19.89 -5.95 -9.90
C ALA A 148 -19.07 -6.23 -8.62
N SER A 149 -17.73 -6.22 -8.72
CA SER A 149 -16.83 -6.49 -7.59
C SER A 149 -16.46 -5.26 -6.75
N ARG A 150 -16.93 -4.06 -7.12
CA ARG A 150 -16.68 -2.82 -6.37
C ARG A 150 -17.49 -2.80 -5.07
N LYS A 151 -16.78 -2.76 -3.94
CA LYS A 151 -17.39 -2.32 -2.68
C LYS A 151 -17.36 -0.80 -2.58
N PRO A 152 -18.41 -0.14 -2.08
CA PRO A 152 -18.39 1.30 -1.82
C PRO A 152 -17.20 1.66 -0.92
N ILE A 153 -16.36 2.60 -1.37
CA ILE A 153 -15.30 3.14 -0.51
C ILE A 153 -15.96 4.22 0.35
N ALA A 154 -16.12 3.95 1.64
CA ALA A 154 -16.60 4.94 2.60
C ALA A 154 -15.55 6.04 2.81
N ARG A 155 -15.55 7.06 1.95
CA ARG A 155 -14.60 8.17 1.99
C ARG A 155 -14.82 8.98 3.28
N PRO A 156 -13.79 9.17 4.12
CA PRO A 156 -13.87 10.09 5.24
C PRO A 156 -13.86 11.52 4.73
N ASP A 157 -14.60 12.36 5.44
CA ASP A 157 -14.51 13.81 5.27
C ASP A 157 -13.11 14.26 5.70
N ALA A 158 -12.32 14.70 4.72
CA ALA A 158 -10.94 15.16 4.92
C ALA A 158 -10.83 16.24 6.00
N ALA A 159 -11.79 17.16 6.04
CA ALA A 159 -11.83 18.26 7.01
C ALA A 159 -11.98 17.72 8.43
N ARG A 160 -12.92 16.78 8.62
CA ARG A 160 -13.18 16.15 9.90
C ARG A 160 -11.98 15.31 10.37
N VAL A 161 -11.33 14.59 9.47
CA VAL A 161 -10.13 13.81 9.81
C VAL A 161 -8.97 14.72 10.20
N LEU A 162 -8.70 15.78 9.43
CA LEU A 162 -7.62 16.70 9.77
C LEU A 162 -7.88 17.41 11.09
N ALA A 163 -9.11 17.87 11.32
CA ALA A 163 -9.50 18.49 12.59
C ALA A 163 -9.31 17.52 13.76
N ALA A 164 -9.71 16.26 13.62
CA ALA A 164 -9.48 15.24 14.63
C ALA A 164 -7.99 14.98 14.87
N ALA A 165 -7.17 14.95 13.81
CA ALA A 165 -5.72 14.78 13.92
C ALA A 165 -5.06 15.92 14.68
N TYR A 166 -5.43 17.17 14.38
CA TYR A 166 -4.94 18.34 15.09
C TYR A 166 -5.40 18.36 16.54
N SER A 167 -6.70 18.17 16.80
CA SER A 167 -7.22 18.14 18.17
C SER A 167 -6.61 17.01 19.01
N ALA A 168 -6.41 15.82 18.42
CA ALA A 168 -5.74 14.72 19.12
C ALA A 168 -4.28 15.05 19.41
N PHE A 169 -3.56 15.66 18.47
CA PHE A 169 -2.17 16.08 18.66
C PHE A 169 -2.05 17.14 19.76
N ASP A 170 -2.90 18.18 19.73
CA ASP A 170 -2.83 19.32 20.65
C ASP A 170 -3.23 18.95 22.09
N ALA A 171 -4.07 17.92 22.24
CA ALA A 171 -4.51 17.45 23.56
C ALA A 171 -3.47 16.59 24.30
N LEU A 172 -2.41 16.14 23.61
CA LEU A 172 -1.41 15.29 24.22
C LEU A 172 -0.45 16.11 25.09
N PRO A 173 -0.19 15.68 26.34
CA PRO A 173 0.75 16.36 27.19
C PRO A 173 2.18 16.13 26.69
N VAL A 174 3.02 17.16 26.84
CA VAL A 174 4.46 17.02 26.60
C VAL A 174 5.12 16.48 27.87
N ILE A 175 5.21 15.16 27.96
CA ILE A 175 5.85 14.46 29.09
C ILE A 175 7.21 13.93 28.65
N GLN A 176 8.25 14.24 29.42
CA GLN A 176 9.60 13.76 29.14
C GLN A 176 9.67 12.23 29.20
N ARG A 177 10.34 11.62 28.23
CA ARG A 177 10.60 10.16 28.14
C ARG A 177 9.35 9.28 28.02
N ASP A 178 8.17 9.85 27.78
CA ASP A 178 6.96 9.07 27.50
C ASP A 178 6.91 8.64 26.03
N THR A 179 7.25 7.38 25.79
CA THR A 179 7.24 6.79 24.44
C THR A 179 5.85 6.44 23.93
N GLU A 180 4.84 6.31 24.80
CA GLU A 180 3.48 5.98 24.37
C GLU A 180 2.80 7.23 23.82
N THR A 181 2.70 8.30 24.60
CA THR A 181 2.17 9.59 24.14
C THR A 181 2.93 10.10 22.91
N SER A 182 4.25 9.94 22.86
CA SER A 182 5.03 10.33 21.68
C SER A 182 4.67 9.54 20.42
N GLN A 183 4.30 8.26 20.54
CA GLN A 183 3.80 7.47 19.40
C GLN A 183 2.42 7.94 18.95
N GLU A 184 1.55 8.34 19.88
CA GLU A 184 0.22 8.85 19.56
C GLU A 184 0.31 10.19 18.84
N ALA A 185 1.15 11.09 19.32
CA ALA A 185 1.47 12.34 18.65
C ALA A 185 2.00 12.12 17.23
N ARG A 186 2.99 11.21 17.08
CA ARG A 186 3.51 10.81 15.77
C ARG A 186 2.39 10.32 14.85
N ASN A 187 1.52 9.43 15.33
CA ASN A 187 0.44 8.86 14.53
C ASN A 187 -0.60 9.90 14.11
N ALA A 188 -0.95 10.84 15.01
CA ALA A 188 -1.84 11.95 14.70
C ALA A 188 -1.24 12.84 13.59
N LEU A 189 0.05 13.17 13.69
CA LEU A 189 0.74 13.97 12.68
C LEU A 189 0.86 13.22 11.33
N MET A 190 1.14 11.92 11.34
CA MET A 190 1.12 11.07 10.14
C MET A 190 -0.23 11.08 9.42
N VAL A 191 -1.34 11.09 10.17
CA VAL A 191 -2.69 11.19 9.59
C VAL A 191 -2.90 12.55 8.94
N ALA A 192 -2.45 13.64 9.57
CA ALA A 192 -2.50 14.97 8.96
C ALA A 192 -1.70 15.03 7.64
N PHE A 193 -0.48 14.48 7.62
CA PHE A 193 0.33 14.36 6.39
C PHE A 193 -0.38 13.55 5.30
N CYS A 194 -1.03 12.42 5.65
CA CYS A 194 -1.80 11.63 4.70
C CYS A 194 -2.94 12.45 4.07
N VAL A 195 -3.69 13.20 4.89
CA VAL A 195 -4.83 14.00 4.41
C VAL A 195 -4.38 15.15 3.52
N LEU A 196 -3.27 15.81 3.89
CA LEU A 196 -2.78 17.02 3.23
C LEU A 196 -2.04 16.75 1.93
N PHE A 197 -1.27 15.66 1.86
CA PHE A 197 -0.35 15.41 0.75
C PHE A 197 -0.65 14.11 -0.01
N GLY A 198 -1.61 13.31 0.45
CA GLY A 198 -2.01 12.07 -0.22
C GLY A 198 -0.85 11.11 -0.43
N LEU A 199 0.08 10.97 0.51
CA LEU A 199 1.30 10.15 0.34
C LEU A 199 1.02 8.64 0.31
N ARG A 200 1.88 7.87 -0.36
CA ARG A 200 1.94 6.41 -0.15
C ARG A 200 2.48 6.12 1.24
N LEU A 201 2.15 4.95 1.81
CA LEU A 201 2.72 4.54 3.10
C LEU A 201 4.25 4.45 3.05
N SER A 202 4.79 3.92 1.96
CA SER A 202 6.24 3.86 1.70
C SER A 202 6.86 5.26 1.69
N ASP A 203 6.25 6.19 0.96
CA ASP A 203 6.70 7.58 0.83
C ASP A 203 6.61 8.32 2.17
N LEU A 204 5.53 8.12 2.93
CA LEU A 204 5.35 8.67 4.27
C LEU A 204 6.40 8.12 5.24
N ALA A 205 6.57 6.80 5.30
CA ALA A 205 7.48 6.14 6.25
C ALA A 205 8.95 6.53 6.02
N ARG A 206 9.35 6.79 4.77
CA ARG A 206 10.73 7.09 4.41
C ARG A 206 11.12 8.57 4.48
N ILE A 207 10.22 9.48 4.88
CA ILE A 207 10.55 10.92 4.93
C ILE A 207 11.79 11.14 5.81
N ARG A 208 12.80 11.81 5.25
CA ARG A 208 14.02 12.21 5.94
C ARG A 208 14.15 13.73 6.01
N LEU A 209 14.55 14.22 7.17
CA LEU A 209 14.86 15.62 7.42
C LEU A 209 16.09 16.02 6.58
N GLY A 210 16.05 17.21 5.97
CA GLY A 210 17.14 17.69 5.10
C GLY A 210 17.18 17.02 3.72
N GLU A 211 16.39 15.98 3.46
CA GLU A 211 16.29 15.31 2.16
C GLU A 211 14.90 15.53 1.56
N HIS A 212 13.90 14.90 2.19
CA HIS A 212 12.50 14.96 1.75
C HIS A 212 11.76 16.13 2.39
N LEU A 213 12.03 16.42 3.66
CA LEU A 213 11.41 17.52 4.38
C LEU A 213 12.50 18.54 4.75
N ARG A 214 12.41 19.73 4.16
CA ARG A 214 13.42 20.79 4.31
C ARG A 214 12.77 22.06 4.83
N GLN A 215 13.50 22.79 5.67
CA GLN A 215 13.15 24.14 6.04
C GLN A 215 13.78 25.09 5.02
N HIS A 216 12.98 26.00 4.48
CA HIS A 216 13.38 27.05 3.55
C HIS A 216 12.88 28.39 4.09
N GLY A 217 13.77 29.15 4.72
CA GLY A 217 13.39 30.33 5.49
C GLY A 217 12.44 29.96 6.64
N SER A 218 11.29 30.63 6.71
CA SER A 218 10.26 30.38 7.73
C SER A 218 9.27 29.27 7.38
N ARG A 219 9.49 28.53 6.27
CA ARG A 219 8.54 27.54 5.77
C ARG A 219 9.15 26.16 5.67
N TRP A 220 8.33 25.14 5.90
CA TRP A 220 8.69 23.75 5.64
C TRP A 220 8.19 23.34 4.26
N ARG A 221 8.97 22.53 3.56
CA ARG A 221 8.67 22.01 2.23
C ARG A 221 8.92 20.53 2.16
N LEU A 222 7.94 19.79 1.64
CA LEU A 222 8.01 18.36 1.39
C LEU A 222 8.29 18.12 -0.10
N MET A 223 9.29 17.30 -0.38
CA MET A 223 9.82 17.05 -1.72
C MET A 223 9.99 15.54 -1.93
N PHE A 224 9.51 15.04 -3.06
CA PHE A 224 9.79 13.67 -3.51
C PHE A 224 10.25 13.69 -4.97
N PRO A 225 11.25 12.88 -5.34
CA PRO A 225 11.49 12.57 -6.74
C PRO A 225 10.24 11.88 -7.29
N SER A 226 9.66 12.39 -8.38
CA SER A 226 8.67 11.59 -9.11
C SER A 226 9.38 10.40 -9.74
N GLY A 227 8.71 9.25 -9.78
CA GLY A 227 9.33 7.98 -10.17
C GLY A 227 9.97 8.01 -11.56
N VAL A 228 10.89 7.07 -11.78
CA VAL A 228 11.69 6.85 -12.99
C VAL A 228 10.82 6.88 -14.26
N LYS A 229 10.73 8.06 -14.87
CA LYS A 229 10.57 8.33 -16.32
C LYS A 229 10.36 9.80 -16.64
N ASN A 230 10.13 10.67 -15.66
CA ASN A 230 10.16 12.12 -15.84
C ASN A 230 10.76 12.75 -14.57
N ASP A 231 11.80 13.57 -14.69
CA ASP A 231 12.51 14.26 -13.60
C ASP A 231 11.66 15.27 -12.80
N ALA A 232 10.32 15.14 -12.80
CA ALA A 232 9.46 16.02 -12.05
C ALA A 232 9.65 15.80 -10.54
N LEU A 233 9.77 16.88 -9.77
CA LEU A 233 9.77 16.85 -8.31
C LEU A 233 8.35 17.14 -7.83
N LEU A 234 7.77 16.26 -7.01
CA LEU A 234 6.57 16.61 -6.26
C LEU A 234 6.97 17.50 -5.10
N LEU A 235 6.47 18.73 -5.10
CA LEU A 235 6.82 19.76 -4.13
C LEU A 235 5.55 20.27 -3.45
N PHE A 236 5.52 20.21 -2.12
CA PHE A 236 4.41 20.69 -1.31
C PHE A 236 4.93 21.64 -0.23
N ASP A 237 4.37 22.84 -0.16
CA ASP A 237 4.58 23.71 0.99
C ASP A 237 3.74 23.19 2.17
N VAL A 238 4.37 23.08 3.34
CA VAL A 238 3.72 22.65 4.57
C VAL A 238 2.94 23.83 5.15
N PRO A 239 1.62 23.69 5.38
CA PRO A 239 0.83 24.80 5.91
C PRO A 239 1.27 25.21 7.33
N PRO A 240 1.16 26.50 7.71
CA PRO A 240 1.65 27.00 9.00
C PRO A 240 1.15 26.22 10.22
N GLU A 241 -0.13 25.83 10.21
CA GLU A 241 -0.78 25.07 11.27
C GLU A 241 -0.19 23.66 11.40
N LEU A 242 0.22 23.04 10.28
CA LEU A 242 0.94 21.78 10.31
C LEU A 242 2.39 22.00 10.75
N ALA A 243 3.02 23.08 10.29
CA ALA A 243 4.41 23.43 10.62
C ALA A 243 4.62 23.61 12.13
N GLN A 244 3.72 24.33 12.80
CA GLN A 244 3.78 24.52 14.26
C GLN A 244 3.75 23.17 15.01
N ARG A 245 2.86 22.27 14.61
CA ARG A 245 2.76 20.92 15.19
C ARG A 245 3.97 20.08 14.86
N LEU A 246 4.46 20.16 13.62
CA LEU A 246 5.70 19.51 13.20
C LEU A 246 6.87 19.94 14.08
N GLU A 247 7.03 21.23 14.36
CA GLU A 247 8.10 21.76 15.21
C GLU A 247 7.98 21.25 16.65
N THR A 248 6.78 21.24 17.24
CA THR A 248 6.53 20.63 18.56
C THR A 248 6.90 19.14 18.57
N TYR A 249 6.51 18.40 17.53
CA TYR A 249 6.86 16.99 17.39
C TYR A 249 8.38 16.80 17.32
N LEU A 250 9.08 17.59 16.50
CA LEU A 250 10.52 17.51 16.32
C LEU A 250 11.27 17.85 17.62
N GLY A 251 10.82 18.86 18.36
CA GLY A 251 11.49 19.35 19.58
C GLY A 251 11.24 18.51 20.84
N ALA A 252 10.11 17.80 20.92
CA ALA A 252 9.75 17.05 22.13
C ALA A 252 9.56 15.55 21.88
N TRP A 253 8.54 15.17 21.12
CA TRP A 253 8.12 13.77 21.02
C TRP A 253 9.05 12.91 20.16
N ARG A 254 9.63 13.47 19.09
CA ARG A 254 10.65 12.78 18.30
C ARG A 254 11.90 12.51 19.13
N VAL A 255 12.32 13.49 19.94
CA VAL A 255 13.45 13.36 20.87
C VAL A 255 13.18 12.24 21.89
N ALA A 256 11.98 12.21 22.48
CA ALA A 256 11.59 11.15 23.42
C ALA A 256 11.58 9.75 22.77
N LEU A 257 11.14 9.63 21.52
CA LEU A 257 11.15 8.36 20.78
C LEU A 257 12.54 7.88 20.41
N LEU A 258 13.45 8.80 20.09
CA LEU A 258 14.83 8.52 19.79
C LEU A 258 15.58 8.07 21.06
N GLY A 259 15.41 8.82 22.15
CA GLY A 259 16.20 8.65 23.38
C GLY A 259 17.69 8.85 23.10
N ASN A 260 18.54 8.02 23.69
CA ASN A 260 20.01 8.10 23.53
C ASN A 260 20.53 7.35 22.28
N ARG A 261 19.70 7.13 21.27
CA ARG A 261 20.06 6.35 20.07
C ARG A 261 20.52 7.27 18.94
N LEU A 262 21.30 6.72 18.03
CA LEU A 262 21.79 7.45 16.86
C LEU A 262 20.63 7.95 15.99
N ASP A 263 20.68 9.24 15.62
CA ASP A 263 19.72 9.84 14.70
C ASP A 263 20.14 9.59 13.24
N HIS A 264 19.33 8.83 12.50
CA HIS A 264 19.55 8.58 11.07
C HIS A 264 18.83 9.58 10.14
N GLY A 265 18.25 10.64 10.71
CA GLY A 265 17.57 11.72 9.98
C GLY A 265 16.14 11.41 9.56
N PHE A 266 15.55 10.29 9.99
CA PHE A 266 14.15 9.99 9.66
C PHE A 266 13.19 10.92 10.41
N LEU A 267 12.19 11.45 9.72
CA LEU A 267 11.16 12.27 10.36
C LEU A 267 10.43 11.45 11.42
N TRP A 268 10.04 10.22 11.07
CA TRP A 268 9.26 9.36 11.94
C TRP A 268 10.10 8.33 12.66
N ILE A 269 9.90 8.20 13.97
CA ILE A 269 10.62 7.26 14.82
C ILE A 269 9.63 6.25 15.45
N ALA A 270 9.98 4.97 15.43
CA ALA A 270 9.28 3.89 16.12
C ALA A 270 9.82 3.68 17.54
N ARG A 271 9.12 2.86 18.32
CA ARG A 271 9.64 2.40 19.61
C ARG A 271 11.02 1.76 19.39
N GLY A 272 12.03 2.25 20.10
CA GLY A 272 13.42 1.78 19.95
C GLY A 272 14.26 2.58 18.95
N GLY A 273 13.84 3.76 18.52
CA GLY A 273 14.68 4.73 17.79
C GLY A 273 14.89 4.45 16.30
N LYS A 274 14.25 3.42 15.74
CA LYS A 274 14.34 3.07 14.31
C LYS A 274 13.20 3.70 13.51
N PRO A 275 13.34 3.91 12.18
CA PRO A 275 12.19 4.28 11.35
C PRO A 275 11.08 3.21 11.44
N PRO A 276 9.79 3.61 11.43
CA PRO A 276 8.70 2.67 11.46
C PRO A 276 8.59 1.89 10.16
N LEU A 277 8.34 0.59 10.26
CA LEU A 277 7.94 -0.23 9.11
C LEU A 277 6.58 0.25 8.58
N GLU A 278 6.33 0.09 7.28
CA GLU A 278 5.06 0.47 6.65
C GLU A 278 3.84 -0.16 7.37
N LYS A 279 3.98 -1.43 7.80
CA LYS A 279 2.94 -2.13 8.58
C LYS A 279 2.65 -1.40 9.90
N THR A 280 3.68 -0.90 10.59
CA THR A 280 3.54 -0.14 11.83
C THR A 280 2.83 1.18 11.58
N VAL A 281 3.18 1.89 10.50
CA VAL A 281 2.49 3.13 10.09
C VAL A 281 1.02 2.85 9.80
N ALA A 282 0.72 1.81 9.03
CA ALA A 282 -0.66 1.41 8.71
C ALA A 282 -1.47 1.07 9.97
N MET A 283 -0.89 0.32 10.90
CA MET A 283 -1.51 0.00 12.18
C MET A 283 -1.77 1.25 13.03
N GLY A 284 -0.83 2.21 13.03
CA GLY A 284 -0.97 3.49 13.72
C GLY A 284 -2.14 4.32 13.19
N ILE A 285 -2.23 4.47 11.85
CA ILE A 285 -3.34 5.16 11.18
C ILE A 285 -4.68 4.46 11.48
N ALA A 286 -4.70 3.12 11.45
CA ALA A 286 -5.87 2.33 11.76
C ALA A 286 -6.31 2.49 13.23
N LYS A 287 -5.36 2.47 14.19
CA LYS A 287 -5.62 2.73 15.62
C LYS A 287 -6.20 4.13 15.81
N PHE A 288 -5.56 5.15 15.23
CA PHE A 288 -6.02 6.53 15.28
C PHE A 288 -7.48 6.67 14.83
N GLY A 289 -7.82 6.09 13.66
CA GLY A 289 -9.18 6.13 13.15
C GLY A 289 -10.21 5.52 14.09
N ARG A 290 -9.90 4.35 14.68
CA ARG A 290 -10.81 3.71 15.64
C ARG A 290 -11.05 4.59 16.86
N LEU A 291 -9.99 5.17 17.41
CA LEU A 291 -10.07 5.98 18.63
C LEU A 291 -10.78 7.32 18.42
N HIS A 292 -10.43 8.07 17.38
CA HIS A 292 -10.90 9.45 17.22
C HIS A 292 -12.08 9.61 16.26
N LEU A 293 -12.37 8.58 15.44
CA LEU A 293 -13.39 8.66 14.38
C LEU A 293 -14.37 7.49 14.41
N GLY A 294 -14.25 6.58 15.37
CA GLY A 294 -15.12 5.40 15.51
C GLY A 294 -14.97 4.35 14.41
N ARG A 295 -13.97 4.47 13.53
CA ARG A 295 -13.73 3.51 12.43
C ARG A 295 -12.29 3.46 11.98
N SER A 296 -11.82 2.29 11.57
CA SER A 296 -10.46 2.14 11.05
C SER A 296 -10.25 2.98 9.78
N LEU A 297 -9.17 3.74 9.75
CA LEU A 297 -8.70 4.42 8.55
C LEU A 297 -7.70 3.54 7.77
N ASN A 298 -7.60 3.77 6.47
CA ASN A 298 -6.61 3.15 5.59
C ASN A 298 -5.95 4.27 4.76
N SER A 299 -4.62 4.24 4.66
CA SER A 299 -3.81 5.22 3.92
C SER A 299 -4.24 5.40 2.47
N HIS A 300 -4.67 4.33 1.79
CA HIS A 300 -5.15 4.39 0.41
C HIS A 300 -6.38 5.29 0.26
N VAL A 301 -7.20 5.40 1.31
CA VAL A 301 -8.40 6.23 1.27
C VAL A 301 -8.02 7.72 1.24
N PHE A 302 -6.94 8.12 1.91
CA PHE A 302 -6.45 9.51 1.86
C PHE A 302 -5.91 9.90 0.50
N ARG A 303 -5.28 8.97 -0.23
CA ARG A 303 -4.86 9.22 -1.62
C ARG A 303 -6.05 9.52 -2.53
N HIS A 304 -7.12 8.73 -2.43
CA HIS A 304 -8.35 8.99 -3.17
C HIS A 304 -9.03 10.30 -2.77
N VAL A 305 -9.07 10.58 -1.46
CA VAL A 305 -9.65 11.82 -0.95
C VAL A 305 -8.85 13.04 -1.44
N PHE A 306 -7.52 13.02 -1.34
CA PHE A 306 -6.65 14.08 -1.83
C PHE A 306 -6.91 14.36 -3.31
N ALA A 307 -6.81 13.35 -4.17
CA ALA A 307 -6.99 13.52 -5.61
C ALA A 307 -8.38 14.06 -5.98
N VAL A 308 -9.44 13.51 -5.39
CA VAL A 308 -10.80 14.00 -5.61
C VAL A 308 -10.96 15.43 -5.12
N THR A 309 -10.40 15.78 -3.96
CA THR A 309 -10.51 17.14 -3.42
C THR A 309 -9.68 18.17 -4.18
N THR A 310 -8.53 17.80 -4.74
CA THR A 310 -7.70 18.67 -5.58
C THR A 310 -8.42 18.96 -6.90
N VAL A 311 -8.86 17.91 -7.60
CA VAL A 311 -9.59 18.02 -8.88
C VAL A 311 -10.93 18.76 -8.74
N LEU A 312 -11.72 18.47 -7.70
CA LEU A 312 -13.02 19.12 -7.50
C LEU A 312 -12.92 20.61 -7.13
N ARG A 313 -11.76 21.07 -6.64
CA ARG A 313 -11.55 22.47 -6.23
C ARG A 313 -11.02 23.32 -7.36
N ASN A 314 -10.10 22.76 -8.12
CA ASN A 314 -9.54 23.39 -9.29
C ASN A 314 -9.25 22.30 -10.33
N PRO A 315 -10.08 22.18 -11.37
CA PRO A 315 -9.85 21.22 -12.44
C PRO A 315 -8.49 21.37 -13.12
N ALA A 316 -7.87 22.57 -13.06
CA ALA A 316 -6.53 22.81 -13.60
C ALA A 316 -5.42 22.08 -12.82
N ASP A 317 -5.67 21.64 -11.58
CA ASP A 317 -4.71 20.90 -10.75
C ASP A 317 -4.84 19.37 -10.93
N ALA A 318 -5.51 18.93 -12.01
CA ALA A 318 -5.69 17.52 -12.32
C ALA A 318 -4.35 16.78 -12.51
N ASP A 319 -3.35 17.46 -13.07
CA ASP A 319 -2.00 16.91 -13.27
C ASP A 319 -1.30 16.66 -11.93
N LEU A 320 -1.45 17.56 -10.95
CA LEU A 320 -0.93 17.38 -9.59
C LEU A 320 -1.60 16.19 -8.90
N ALA A 321 -2.92 16.04 -9.08
CA ALA A 321 -3.66 14.89 -8.55
C ALA A 321 -3.23 13.57 -9.21
N ALA A 322 -3.03 13.55 -10.54
CA ALA A 322 -2.59 12.38 -11.29
C ALA A 322 -1.14 11.99 -10.92
N ALA A 323 -0.22 12.95 -10.86
CA ALA A 323 1.16 12.75 -10.46
C ALA A 323 1.26 12.26 -8.99
N SER A 324 0.50 12.87 -8.08
CA SER A 324 0.43 12.44 -6.68
C SER A 324 -0.11 11.02 -6.52
N LEU A 325 -1.06 10.60 -7.39
CA LEU A 325 -1.56 9.23 -7.45
C LEU A 325 -0.59 8.24 -8.11
N GLY A 326 0.39 8.73 -8.87
CA GLY A 326 1.30 7.92 -9.69
C GLY A 326 0.62 7.30 -10.90
N HIS A 327 -0.43 7.93 -11.41
CA HIS A 327 -1.00 7.58 -12.70
C HIS A 327 -0.17 8.27 -13.79
N THR A 328 0.88 7.60 -14.24
CA THR A 328 1.62 8.01 -15.44
C THR A 328 0.92 7.40 -16.65
N SER A 329 -0.10 8.07 -17.18
CA SER A 329 -0.46 7.89 -18.59
C SER A 329 0.30 8.92 -19.41
N GLU A 330 0.99 8.47 -20.45
CA GLU A 330 1.93 9.23 -21.31
C GLU A 330 1.34 10.49 -21.98
N GLN A 331 0.06 10.81 -21.82
CA GLN A 331 -0.61 11.94 -22.48
C GLN A 331 -0.79 13.20 -21.63
N MET A 332 -0.23 13.27 -20.41
CA MET A 332 -0.52 14.38 -19.50
C MET A 332 0.72 14.88 -18.75
N VAL A 333 1.83 15.11 -19.47
CA VAL A 333 3.01 15.78 -18.93
C VAL A 333 3.51 16.82 -19.93
N HIS A 334 2.87 17.99 -19.91
CA HIS A 334 3.54 19.22 -20.30
C HIS A 334 3.17 20.29 -19.27
N GLY A 335 4.13 20.61 -18.41
CA GLY A 335 3.95 21.68 -17.43
C GLY A 335 4.92 21.58 -16.27
N THR A 336 6.18 21.98 -16.52
CA THR A 336 7.08 22.43 -15.45
C THR A 336 6.37 23.55 -14.69
N TYR A 337 5.88 23.30 -13.48
CA TYR A 337 5.25 24.36 -12.68
C TYR A 337 6.21 24.89 -11.62
N THR A 338 7.00 25.86 -12.04
CA THR A 338 7.46 26.96 -11.19
C THR A 338 6.44 28.08 -11.37
N ARG A 339 5.31 28.04 -10.65
CA ARG A 339 4.45 29.22 -10.58
C ARG A 339 4.12 29.52 -9.13
N SER A 340 4.83 30.52 -8.67
CA SER A 340 4.58 31.33 -7.50
C SER A 340 3.14 31.87 -7.49
N ASP A 341 2.18 31.06 -7.08
CA ASP A 341 0.82 31.45 -6.63
C ASP A 341 0.20 30.46 -5.60
N ASP A 342 0.90 29.36 -5.25
CA ASP A 342 0.47 28.32 -4.30
C ASP A 342 0.22 28.81 -2.85
N GLN A 343 0.58 30.07 -2.56
CA GLN A 343 0.34 30.69 -1.26
C GLN A 343 -1.15 30.94 -1.00
N GLU A 344 -1.98 31.07 -2.03
CA GLU A 344 -3.41 31.29 -1.85
C GLU A 344 -4.16 30.00 -1.52
N ILE A 345 -3.77 28.87 -2.09
CA ILE A 345 -4.56 27.62 -2.07
C ILE A 345 -4.53 26.94 -0.69
N SER A 346 -3.35 26.79 -0.08
CA SER A 346 -3.24 26.26 1.29
C SER A 346 -3.89 27.20 2.31
N ARG A 347 -3.75 28.52 2.14
CA ARG A 347 -4.36 29.53 3.03
C ARG A 347 -5.88 29.62 2.86
N LEU A 348 -6.41 29.54 1.64
CA LEU A 348 -7.84 29.49 1.34
C LEU A 348 -8.48 28.21 1.89
N TRP A 349 -7.75 27.09 1.84
CA TRP A 349 -8.20 25.83 2.41
C TRP A 349 -8.31 25.87 3.94
N LEU A 350 -7.29 26.40 4.62
CA LEU A 350 -7.32 26.58 6.08
C LEU A 350 -8.33 27.64 6.53
N ARG A 351 -8.50 28.73 5.75
CA ARG A 351 -9.55 29.74 5.98
C ARG A 351 -10.96 29.18 5.83
N LYS A 352 -11.22 28.28 4.87
CA LYS A 352 -12.54 27.62 4.72
C LYS A 352 -12.80 26.58 5.83
N LEU A 353 -11.77 25.87 6.30
CA LEU A 353 -11.88 24.96 7.45
C LEU A 353 -12.16 25.70 8.76
N THR A 354 -11.53 26.86 8.97
CA THR A 354 -11.74 27.71 10.17
C THR A 354 -13.04 28.51 10.10
N ARG A 355 -13.54 28.89 8.92
CA ARG A 355 -14.83 29.60 8.78
C ARG A 355 -16.04 28.71 9.11
N LYS A 356 -15.95 27.39 8.91
CA LYS A 356 -16.98 26.42 9.40
C LYS A 356 -16.99 26.24 10.93
N ARG A 357 -15.99 26.74 11.66
CA ARG A 357 -15.90 26.69 13.13
C ARG A 357 -16.66 27.82 13.84
N ARG A 358 -17.09 28.87 13.12
CA ARG A 358 -17.80 30.05 13.69
C ARG A 358 -19.30 30.09 13.35
N GLY A 359 -19.83 29.01 12.79
CA GLY A 359 -21.24 28.89 12.43
C GLY A 359 -21.82 27.61 12.98
N ARG A 360 -21.89 27.51 14.31
CA ARG A 360 -22.84 26.71 15.09
C ARG A 360 -22.75 27.11 16.54
#